data_AF-A0A7W5H6P7-F1
#
_entry.id   AF-A0A7W5H6P7-F1
#
_cell.length_a   1.000
_cell.length_b   1.000
_cell.length_c   1.000
_cell.angle_alpha   90.00
_cell.angle_beta   90.00
_cell.angle_gamma   90.00
#
_symmetry.space_group_name_H-M   'P 1'
#
loop_
_entity.id
_entity.type
_entity.pdbx_description
1 polymer ?
#
loop_
_entity_poly.entity_id
_entity_poly.type
_entity_poly.pdbx_seq_one_letter_code
_entity_poly.pdbx_strand_id
1 'polypeptide(L)'
;MSNQISRRAVLRNTAAASAGIAFYHGAILRPISAADSPNEKLNIACIGVGGRGAANVSGVRRQNLVAMVDVDERRAKISFQKFPNSRRFTDYRKMFDKIGDSLDAVVISTPDHTHFHPAYVAMQLGLHVYLEKPLAHTVYETRTLCDLARKNKLATQLGAQRHAIKNMHRVVEFIQSGAIGTVTEVHCWVGGERGMPPVPDDTPKVPNRLDYDLWVGPAKYRPYHPSICPYGWRFWWEYGTGETGNWGCHILDIPYWSLGLKTPVRVDASGPKVDAERTPNVHACDISLCRDQSRLTDRSALVPWCAARSNSKNRC
;
A
#
# COMPACT_ATOMS: atom_id res chain seq x y z
N MET A 1 -50.28 -34.45 30.54
CA MET A 1 -48.93 -34.97 30.85
C MET A 1 -48.02 -33.77 31.06
N SER A 2 -47.57 -33.50 32.28
CA SER A 2 -46.71 -32.36 32.59
C SER A 2 -45.25 -32.79 32.40
N ASN A 3 -44.54 -32.14 31.47
CA ASN A 3 -43.10 -32.32 31.33
C ASN A 3 -42.40 -31.57 32.47
N GLN A 4 -42.00 -32.31 33.51
CA GLN A 4 -41.19 -31.81 34.60
C GLN A 4 -39.77 -31.53 34.08
N ILE A 5 -39.44 -30.25 33.87
CA ILE A 5 -38.07 -29.83 33.59
C ILE A 5 -37.24 -30.09 34.85
N SER A 6 -36.37 -31.09 34.79
CA SER A 6 -35.48 -31.44 35.90
C SER A 6 -34.46 -30.34 36.18
N ARG A 7 -34.27 -29.98 37.47
CA ARG A 7 -33.23 -29.02 37.93
C ARG A 7 -31.84 -29.36 37.39
N ARG A 8 -31.55 -30.65 37.15
CA ARG A 8 -30.28 -31.13 36.59
C ARG A 8 -30.14 -30.81 35.09
N ALA A 9 -31.25 -30.76 34.35
CA ALA A 9 -31.26 -30.33 32.95
C ALA A 9 -31.05 -28.81 32.81
N VAL A 10 -31.62 -28.02 33.73
CA VAL A 10 -31.38 -26.57 33.79
C VAL A 10 -29.91 -26.28 34.09
N LEU A 11 -29.33 -26.88 35.14
CA LEU A 11 -27.93 -26.66 35.50
C LEU A 11 -26.94 -27.07 34.39
N ARG A 12 -27.23 -28.16 33.68
CA ARG A 12 -26.40 -28.63 32.54
C ARG A 12 -26.48 -27.66 31.34
N ASN A 13 -27.64 -27.07 31.08
CA ASN A 13 -27.81 -26.07 30.02
C ASN A 13 -27.22 -24.70 30.41
N THR A 14 -27.27 -24.31 31.69
CA THR A 14 -26.66 -23.06 32.16
C THR A 14 -25.13 -23.11 32.12
N ALA A 15 -24.50 -24.25 32.40
CA ALA A 15 -23.05 -24.43 32.30
C ALA A 15 -22.53 -24.38 30.85
N ALA A 16 -23.31 -24.88 29.88
CA ALA A 16 -22.97 -24.79 28.47
C ALA A 16 -23.12 -23.35 27.93
N ALA A 17 -24.12 -22.60 28.42
CA ALA A 17 -24.32 -21.21 28.06
C ALA A 17 -23.24 -20.27 28.66
N SER A 18 -22.78 -20.52 29.89
CA SER A 18 -21.75 -19.69 30.53
C SER A 18 -20.35 -19.90 29.93
N ALA A 19 -20.01 -21.11 29.50
CA ALA A 19 -18.78 -21.36 28.74
C ALA A 19 -18.81 -20.63 27.39
N GLY A 20 -19.93 -20.68 26.66
CA GLY A 20 -20.09 -19.97 25.38
C GLY A 20 -19.99 -18.45 25.50
N ILE A 21 -20.56 -17.86 26.56
CA ILE A 21 -20.52 -16.41 26.80
C ILE A 21 -19.13 -15.93 27.24
N ALA A 22 -18.39 -16.73 28.02
CA ALA A 22 -17.02 -16.40 28.41
C ALA A 22 -16.04 -16.41 27.21
N PHE A 23 -16.21 -17.34 26.26
CA PHE A 23 -15.44 -17.34 25.02
C PHE A 23 -15.85 -16.19 24.07
N TYR A 24 -17.13 -15.81 24.03
CA TYR A 24 -17.59 -14.68 23.22
C TYR A 24 -17.16 -13.32 23.77
N HIS A 25 -17.17 -13.11 25.10
CA HIS A 25 -16.77 -11.84 25.71
C HIS A 25 -15.25 -11.69 25.88
N GLY A 26 -14.51 -12.80 26.09
CA GLY A 26 -13.05 -12.76 26.17
C GLY A 26 -12.36 -12.48 24.83
N ALA A 27 -13.02 -12.77 23.71
CA ALA A 27 -12.46 -12.61 22.36
C ALA A 27 -12.84 -11.28 21.67
N ILE A 28 -13.88 -10.56 22.12
CA ILE A 28 -14.46 -9.45 21.34
C ILE A 28 -14.05 -8.05 21.79
N LEU A 29 -13.40 -7.87 22.95
CA LEU A 29 -12.95 -6.53 23.39
C LEU A 29 -11.59 -6.55 24.09
N ARG A 30 -10.58 -7.15 23.47
CA ARG A 30 -9.23 -6.58 23.65
C ARG A 30 -9.13 -5.42 22.67
N PRO A 31 -9.09 -4.15 23.14
CA PRO A 31 -8.65 -3.10 22.24
C PRO A 31 -7.28 -3.56 21.72
N ILE A 32 -7.04 -3.46 20.41
CA ILE A 32 -5.70 -3.58 19.83
C ILE A 32 -4.94 -2.33 20.28
N SER A 33 -4.74 -2.21 21.58
CA SER A 33 -4.04 -1.18 22.28
C SER A 33 -2.73 -1.83 22.66
N ALA A 34 -1.70 -1.45 21.90
CA ALA A 34 -0.27 -1.64 22.14
C ALA A 34 0.17 -2.78 23.07
N ALA A 35 1.02 -3.67 22.55
CA ALA A 35 1.80 -4.65 23.31
C ALA A 35 2.10 -4.18 24.74
N ASP A 36 1.40 -4.78 25.71
CA ASP A 36 1.45 -4.40 27.12
C ASP A 36 2.68 -5.03 27.79
N SER A 37 3.32 -6.02 27.14
CA SER A 37 4.59 -6.61 27.56
C SER A 37 5.64 -6.67 26.44
N PRO A 38 6.95 -6.71 26.77
CA PRO A 38 8.01 -6.87 25.77
C PRO A 38 7.87 -8.09 24.87
N ASN A 39 7.31 -9.19 25.38
CA ASN A 39 7.12 -10.45 24.64
C ASN A 39 5.99 -10.37 23.61
N GLU A 40 5.17 -9.32 23.63
CA GLU A 40 4.11 -9.08 22.64
C GLU A 40 4.55 -8.12 21.53
N LYS A 41 5.79 -7.61 21.59
CA LYS A 41 6.32 -6.70 20.57
C LYS A 41 6.82 -7.46 19.36
N LEU A 42 6.46 -6.94 18.19
CA LEU A 42 6.97 -7.43 16.92
C LEU A 42 8.40 -6.92 16.68
N ASN A 43 9.24 -7.78 16.12
CA ASN A 43 10.53 -7.46 15.54
C ASN A 43 10.33 -6.94 14.12
N ILE A 44 10.55 -5.64 13.94
CA ILE A 44 10.26 -4.93 12.69
C ILE A 44 11.54 -4.38 12.08
N ALA A 45 11.68 -4.57 10.76
CA ALA A 45 12.63 -3.80 9.96
C ALA A 45 11.91 -2.74 9.11
N CYS A 46 12.54 -1.58 8.93
CA CYS A 46 12.01 -0.49 8.09
C CYS A 46 12.90 -0.28 6.86
N ILE A 47 12.33 -0.29 5.65
CA ILE A 47 13.04 -0.15 4.38
C ILE A 47 12.60 1.14 3.68
N GLY A 48 13.54 2.06 3.44
CA GLY A 48 13.26 3.44 3.05
C GLY A 48 12.79 4.24 4.27
N VAL A 49 13.72 4.91 4.96
CA VAL A 49 13.46 5.56 6.26
C VAL A 49 13.59 7.08 6.23
N GLY A 50 13.70 7.67 5.04
CA GLY A 50 13.60 9.12 4.83
C GLY A 50 12.21 9.61 4.42
N GLY A 51 11.94 10.92 4.62
CA GLY A 51 10.67 11.53 4.21
C GLY A 51 9.45 10.84 4.84
N ARG A 52 8.55 10.28 4.01
CA ARG A 52 7.39 9.51 4.48
C ARG A 52 7.79 8.30 5.33
N GLY A 53 8.90 7.64 4.99
CA GLY A 53 9.44 6.52 5.76
C GLY A 53 9.73 6.89 7.22
N ALA A 54 10.23 8.10 7.50
CA ALA A 54 10.49 8.56 8.86
C ALA A 54 9.22 8.67 9.71
N ALA A 55 8.09 9.05 9.09
CA ALA A 55 6.78 9.06 9.74
C ALA A 55 6.31 7.64 10.04
N ASN A 56 6.51 6.70 9.11
CA ASN A 56 6.13 5.29 9.31
C ASN A 56 6.97 4.61 10.38
N VAL A 57 8.30 4.83 10.39
CA VAL A 57 9.20 4.42 11.47
C VAL A 57 8.69 4.94 12.83
N SER A 58 8.28 6.21 12.88
CA SER A 58 7.72 6.78 14.11
C SER A 58 6.37 6.15 14.49
N GLY A 59 5.56 5.73 13.52
CA GLY A 59 4.30 5.03 13.73
C GLY A 59 4.47 3.69 14.44
N VAL A 60 5.55 2.96 14.13
CA VAL A 60 5.85 1.64 14.73
C VAL A 60 6.82 1.70 15.93
N ARG A 61 7.14 2.89 16.45
CA ARG A 61 8.09 3.09 17.58
C ARG A 61 7.81 2.32 18.87
N ARG A 62 6.61 1.75 19.05
CA ARG A 62 6.26 0.93 20.23
C ARG A 62 6.72 -0.54 20.09
N GLN A 63 7.12 -0.94 18.89
CA GLN A 63 7.62 -2.27 18.54
C GLN A 63 9.15 -2.33 18.63
N ASN A 64 9.72 -3.52 18.44
CA ASN A 64 11.18 -3.69 18.40
C ASN A 64 11.69 -3.32 17.01
N LEU A 65 12.31 -2.14 16.88
CA LEU A 65 12.95 -1.72 15.62
C LEU A 65 14.33 -2.36 15.49
N VAL A 66 14.36 -3.53 14.86
CA VAL A 66 15.57 -4.37 14.74
C VAL A 66 16.54 -3.80 13.70
N ALA A 67 16.00 -3.33 12.57
CA ALA A 67 16.81 -2.80 11.48
C ALA A 67 16.15 -1.68 10.69
N MET A 68 16.98 -0.84 10.09
CA MET A 68 16.60 0.21 9.17
C MET A 68 17.49 0.16 7.93
N VAL A 69 16.87 0.34 6.77
CA VAL A 69 17.53 0.31 5.47
C VAL A 69 17.28 1.60 4.71
N ASP A 70 18.34 2.25 4.22
CA ASP A 70 18.21 3.35 3.26
C ASP A 70 19.47 3.46 2.40
N VAL A 71 19.28 3.78 1.13
CA VAL A 71 20.37 3.99 0.16
C VAL A 71 20.97 5.40 0.26
N ASP A 72 20.28 6.33 0.93
CA ASP A 72 20.71 7.73 1.10
C ASP A 72 20.87 8.08 2.59
N GLU A 73 22.11 8.16 3.05
CA GLU A 73 22.42 8.42 4.46
C GLU A 73 21.86 9.76 4.96
N ARG A 74 21.81 10.79 4.10
CA ARG A 74 21.26 12.10 4.48
C ARG A 74 19.76 12.01 4.74
N ARG A 75 19.04 11.22 3.94
CA ARG A 75 17.60 11.04 4.12
C ARG A 75 17.28 10.22 5.36
N ALA A 76 18.08 9.21 5.65
CA ALA A 76 17.91 8.34 6.80
C ALA A 76 18.34 8.97 8.13
N LYS A 77 19.16 10.04 8.09
CA LYS A 77 19.76 10.70 9.27
C LYS A 77 18.80 10.88 10.44
N ILE A 78 17.60 11.42 10.20
CA ILE A 78 16.61 11.68 11.26
C ILE A 78 16.18 10.38 11.94
N SER A 79 15.85 9.35 11.16
CA SER A 79 15.42 8.05 11.68
C SER A 79 16.55 7.33 12.43
N PHE A 80 17.77 7.36 11.89
CA PHE A 80 18.95 6.76 12.52
C PHE A 80 19.34 7.45 13.84
N GLN A 81 19.17 8.77 13.94
CA GLN A 81 19.43 9.51 15.18
C GLN A 81 18.36 9.24 16.23
N LYS A 82 17.10 9.12 15.82
CA LYS A 82 15.97 8.86 16.72
C LYS A 82 15.98 7.44 17.28
N PHE A 83 16.52 6.48 16.53
CA PHE A 83 16.57 5.06 16.89
C PHE A 83 17.99 4.50 16.73
N PRO A 84 18.94 4.93 17.58
CA PRO A 84 20.37 4.62 17.40
C PRO A 84 20.71 3.13 17.57
N ASN A 85 19.87 2.37 18.28
CA ASN A 85 20.08 0.94 18.53
C ASN A 85 19.63 0.04 17.37
N SER A 86 18.90 0.58 16.39
CA SER A 86 18.50 -0.17 15.21
C SER A 86 19.71 -0.42 14.32
N ARG A 87 19.89 -1.67 13.88
CA ARG A 87 20.94 -2.02 12.91
C ARG A 87 20.70 -1.26 11.61
N ARG A 88 21.77 -0.77 10.98
CA ARG A 88 21.70 0.04 9.76
C ARG A 88 22.20 -0.77 8.58
N PHE A 89 21.49 -0.68 7.47
CA PHE A 89 21.86 -1.31 6.20
C PHE A 89 21.63 -0.33 5.05
N THR A 90 22.40 -0.49 3.99
CA THR A 90 22.17 0.25 2.73
C THR A 90 21.34 -0.59 1.75
N ASP A 91 21.49 -1.91 1.79
CA ASP A 91 20.85 -2.88 0.91
C ASP A 91 19.92 -3.80 1.72
N TYR A 92 18.65 -3.86 1.33
CA TYR A 92 17.66 -4.68 2.02
C TYR A 92 17.91 -6.17 1.82
N ARG A 93 18.56 -6.58 0.72
CA ARG A 93 18.88 -7.99 0.45
C ARG A 93 19.87 -8.50 1.50
N LYS A 94 20.94 -7.73 1.73
CA LYS A 94 21.93 -8.00 2.78
C LYS A 94 21.34 -7.97 4.18
N MET A 95 20.29 -7.17 4.40
CA MET A 95 19.55 -7.19 5.66
C MET A 95 18.79 -8.52 5.80
N PHE A 96 18.00 -8.92 4.80
CA PHE A 96 17.28 -10.20 4.83
C PHE A 96 18.23 -11.39 4.98
N ASP A 97 19.36 -11.43 4.26
CA ASP A 97 20.35 -12.50 4.38
C ASP A 97 20.91 -12.64 5.81
N LYS A 98 21.03 -11.52 6.54
CA LYS A 98 21.65 -11.50 7.87
C LYS A 98 20.67 -11.68 9.02
N ILE A 99 19.42 -11.24 8.86
CA ILE A 99 18.46 -11.17 9.96
C ILE A 99 17.01 -11.48 9.57
N GLY A 100 16.74 -11.90 8.34
CA GLY A 100 15.38 -12.15 7.84
C GLY A 100 14.57 -13.04 8.78
N ASP A 101 15.17 -14.14 9.26
CA ASP A 101 14.54 -15.13 10.15
C ASP A 101 14.23 -14.59 11.56
N SER A 102 14.78 -13.44 11.94
CA SER A 102 14.54 -12.81 13.25
C SER A 102 13.48 -11.71 13.22
N LEU A 103 12.92 -11.43 12.04
CA LEU A 103 11.89 -10.41 11.84
C LEU A 103 10.51 -11.06 11.83
N ASP A 104 9.52 -10.33 12.33
CA ASP A 104 8.09 -10.69 12.21
C ASP A 104 7.44 -9.92 11.05
N ALA A 105 7.89 -8.68 10.80
CA ALA A 105 7.30 -7.79 9.82
C ALA A 105 8.30 -6.80 9.23
N VAL A 106 7.93 -6.23 8.09
CA VAL A 106 8.62 -5.09 7.47
C VAL A 106 7.69 -3.92 7.20
N VAL A 107 8.24 -2.71 7.31
CA VAL A 107 7.60 -1.45 6.93
C VAL A 107 8.38 -0.88 5.74
N ILE A 108 7.75 -0.78 4.58
CA ILE A 108 8.42 -0.40 3.33
C ILE A 108 7.87 0.96 2.85
N SER A 109 8.77 1.87 2.51
CA SER A 109 8.45 3.23 2.06
C SER A 109 9.45 3.74 1.00
N THR A 110 9.92 2.82 0.15
CA THR A 110 10.80 3.11 -0.98
C THR A 110 10.03 3.76 -2.14
N PRO A 111 10.72 4.35 -3.14
CA PRO A 111 10.08 4.82 -4.37
C PRO A 111 9.27 3.74 -5.12
N ASP A 112 8.31 4.14 -5.95
CA ASP A 112 7.36 3.23 -6.61
C ASP A 112 8.07 2.09 -7.38
N HIS A 113 9.12 2.40 -8.15
CA HIS A 113 9.89 1.40 -8.93
C HIS A 113 10.66 0.38 -8.09
N THR A 114 10.90 0.67 -6.81
CA THR A 114 11.59 -0.26 -5.88
C THR A 114 10.65 -0.79 -4.81
N HIS A 115 9.34 -0.54 -4.90
CA HIS A 115 8.39 -0.90 -3.86
C HIS A 115 8.08 -2.40 -3.84
N PHE A 116 7.86 -2.96 -5.03
CA PHE A 116 7.48 -4.37 -5.23
C PHE A 116 8.53 -5.35 -4.70
N HIS A 117 9.80 -5.12 -5.03
CA HIS A 117 10.91 -6.06 -4.81
C HIS A 117 11.16 -6.42 -3.34
N PRO A 118 11.38 -5.46 -2.41
CA PRO A 118 11.54 -5.78 -0.99
C PRO A 118 10.27 -6.38 -0.39
N ALA A 119 9.08 -5.97 -0.86
CA ALA A 119 7.82 -6.54 -0.39
C ALA A 119 7.66 -8.01 -0.81
N TYR A 120 7.99 -8.32 -2.07
CA TYR A 120 7.94 -9.68 -2.59
C TYR A 120 8.91 -10.60 -1.81
N VAL A 121 10.16 -10.17 -1.62
CA VAL A 121 11.16 -10.94 -0.85
C VAL A 121 10.68 -11.14 0.60
N ALA A 122 10.20 -10.10 1.27
CA ALA A 122 9.68 -10.22 2.63
C ALA A 122 8.52 -11.22 2.73
N MET A 123 7.58 -11.17 1.79
CA MET A 123 6.44 -12.10 1.77
C MET A 123 6.86 -13.54 1.44
N GLN A 124 7.90 -13.75 0.62
CA GLN A 124 8.48 -15.09 0.38
C GLN A 124 9.09 -15.67 1.66
N LEU A 125 9.68 -14.82 2.50
CA LEU A 125 10.20 -15.19 3.82
C LEU A 125 9.10 -15.34 4.90
N GLY A 126 7.83 -15.18 4.55
CA GLY A 126 6.72 -15.29 5.48
C GLY A 126 6.52 -14.08 6.40
N LEU A 127 7.17 -12.94 6.11
CA LEU A 127 7.07 -11.73 6.92
C LEU A 127 5.77 -10.96 6.64
N HIS A 128 5.18 -10.38 7.68
CA HIS A 128 4.07 -9.44 7.52
C HIS A 128 4.55 -8.11 6.91
N VAL A 129 3.69 -7.43 6.15
CA VAL A 129 4.13 -6.26 5.36
C VAL A 129 3.18 -5.08 5.51
N TYR A 130 3.72 -3.96 6.01
CA TYR A 130 3.17 -2.64 5.72
C TYR A 130 3.91 -2.06 4.51
N LEU A 131 3.18 -1.71 3.45
CA LEU A 131 3.74 -1.13 2.22
C LEU A 131 3.07 0.22 1.96
N GLU A 132 3.86 1.28 1.74
CA GLU A 132 3.29 2.59 1.42
C GLU A 132 2.49 2.58 0.12
N LYS A 133 1.80 3.70 -0.12
CA LYS A 133 1.12 3.96 -1.39
C LYS A 133 2.04 4.72 -2.36
N PRO A 134 1.86 4.57 -3.69
CA PRO A 134 1.07 3.54 -4.35
C PRO A 134 1.66 2.14 -4.11
N LEU A 135 0.82 1.09 -4.14
CA LEU A 135 1.23 -0.25 -3.71
C LEU A 135 2.45 -0.77 -4.51
N ALA A 136 2.46 -0.56 -5.83
CA ALA A 136 3.55 -0.94 -6.71
C ALA A 136 3.53 -0.08 -7.99
N HIS A 137 4.50 -0.28 -8.87
CA HIS A 137 4.62 0.47 -10.12
C HIS A 137 3.60 -0.03 -11.17
N THR A 138 3.29 -1.33 -11.18
CA THR A 138 2.35 -1.93 -12.14
C THR A 138 1.17 -2.68 -11.50
N VAL A 139 0.12 -2.91 -12.29
CA VAL A 139 -1.02 -3.76 -11.89
C VAL A 139 -0.59 -5.21 -11.71
N TYR A 140 0.35 -5.70 -12.52
CA TYR A 140 0.88 -7.06 -12.40
C TYR A 140 1.58 -7.26 -11.05
N GLU A 141 2.46 -6.35 -10.67
CA GLU A 141 3.14 -6.37 -9.37
C GLU A 141 2.14 -6.33 -8.21
N THR A 142 1.14 -5.45 -8.30
CA THR A 142 0.07 -5.34 -7.30
C THR A 142 -0.66 -6.67 -7.12
N ARG A 143 -1.12 -7.29 -8.23
CA ARG A 143 -1.80 -8.59 -8.19
C ARG A 143 -0.91 -9.69 -7.61
N THR A 144 0.36 -9.69 -8.01
CA THR A 144 1.36 -10.66 -7.55
C THR A 144 1.54 -10.59 -6.03
N LEU A 145 1.68 -9.39 -5.45
CA LEU A 145 1.77 -9.22 -3.99
C LEU A 145 0.49 -9.66 -3.28
N CYS A 146 -0.68 -9.32 -3.83
CA CYS A 146 -1.96 -9.75 -3.25
C CYS A 146 -2.11 -11.28 -3.24
N ASP A 147 -1.74 -11.95 -4.33
CA ASP A 147 -1.82 -13.40 -4.43
C ASP A 147 -0.82 -14.08 -3.48
N LEU A 148 0.39 -13.53 -3.37
CA LEU A 148 1.41 -14.01 -2.45
C LEU A 148 0.98 -13.85 -0.98
N ALA A 149 0.45 -12.69 -0.62
CA ALA A 149 -0.08 -12.44 0.73
C ALA A 149 -1.19 -13.42 1.11
N ARG A 150 -2.12 -13.72 0.19
CA ARG A 150 -3.18 -14.71 0.41
C ARG A 150 -2.63 -16.13 0.54
N LYS A 151 -1.72 -16.52 -0.36
CA LYS A 151 -1.09 -17.84 -0.38
C LYS A 151 -0.36 -18.12 0.94
N ASN A 152 0.41 -17.13 1.41
CA ASN A 152 1.24 -17.25 2.61
C ASN A 152 0.49 -16.85 3.90
N LYS A 153 -0.80 -16.48 3.80
CA LYS A 153 -1.66 -16.08 4.92
C LYS A 153 -1.06 -14.94 5.75
N LEU A 154 -0.51 -13.94 5.08
CA LEU A 154 0.20 -12.83 5.71
C LEU A 154 -0.74 -11.68 6.04
N ALA A 155 -0.57 -11.10 7.23
CA ALA A 155 -1.12 -9.80 7.54
C ALA A 155 -0.38 -8.73 6.69
N THR A 156 -1.15 -7.99 5.89
CA THR A 156 -0.60 -6.91 5.07
C THR A 156 -1.45 -5.65 5.19
N GLN A 157 -0.81 -4.50 5.05
CA GLN A 157 -1.47 -3.19 5.09
C GLN A 157 -0.86 -2.25 4.04
N LEU A 158 -1.71 -1.67 3.20
CA LEU A 158 -1.36 -0.53 2.35
C LEU A 158 -1.34 0.76 3.19
N GLY A 159 -0.38 1.65 2.93
CA GLY A 159 -0.24 2.97 3.56
C GLY A 159 -1.32 4.00 3.20
N ALA A 160 -2.56 3.58 3.00
CA ALA A 160 -3.73 4.41 2.75
C ALA A 160 -4.24 5.07 4.04
N GLN A 161 -3.50 6.04 4.56
CA GLN A 161 -3.71 6.66 5.89
C GLN A 161 -5.11 7.22 6.13
N ARG A 162 -5.87 7.56 5.08
CA ARG A 162 -7.24 8.07 5.22
C ARG A 162 -8.18 7.04 5.87
N HIS A 163 -7.91 5.76 5.69
CA HIS A 163 -8.59 4.65 6.38
C HIS A 163 -8.34 4.63 7.89
N ALA A 164 -7.43 5.45 8.43
CA ALA A 164 -7.23 5.59 9.87
C ALA A 164 -7.88 6.85 10.46
N ILE A 165 -8.52 7.69 9.63
CA ILE A 165 -9.13 8.95 10.08
C ILE A 165 -10.59 8.68 10.49
N LYS A 166 -10.93 8.90 11.76
CA LYS A 166 -12.28 8.62 12.31
C LYS A 166 -13.43 9.23 11.49
N ASN A 167 -13.26 10.45 10.99
CA ASN A 167 -14.29 11.10 10.19
C ASN A 167 -14.54 10.40 8.83
N MET A 168 -13.51 9.75 8.26
CA MET A 168 -13.66 9.03 6.99
C MET A 168 -14.54 7.79 7.15
N HIS A 169 -14.38 7.04 8.25
CA HIS A 169 -15.26 5.91 8.60
C HIS A 169 -16.72 6.35 8.69
N ARG A 170 -16.98 7.42 9.43
CA ARG A 170 -18.35 7.97 9.57
C ARG A 170 -18.97 8.34 8.21
N VAL A 171 -18.21 8.96 7.31
CA VAL A 171 -18.71 9.35 5.98
C VAL A 171 -19.01 8.11 5.13
N VAL A 172 -18.11 7.12 5.15
CA VAL A 172 -18.29 5.84 4.46
C VAL A 172 -19.55 5.12 4.95
N GLU A 173 -19.71 4.99 6.27
CA GLU A 173 -20.88 4.36 6.89
C GLU A 173 -22.17 5.09 6.52
N PHE A 174 -22.16 6.43 6.52
CA PHE A 174 -23.33 7.23 6.14
C PHE A 174 -23.74 7.00 4.69
N ILE A 175 -22.79 6.94 3.76
CA ILE A 175 -23.05 6.60 2.35
C ILE A 175 -23.59 5.16 2.25
N GLN A 176 -22.96 4.20 2.91
CA GLN A 176 -23.35 2.79 2.87
C GLN A 176 -24.73 2.53 3.49
N SER A 177 -25.16 3.34 4.47
CA SER A 177 -26.50 3.29 5.05
C SER A 177 -27.62 3.71 4.08
N GLY A 178 -27.27 4.29 2.92
CA GLY A 178 -28.24 4.79 1.95
C GLY A 178 -28.78 6.18 2.28
N ALA A 179 -28.21 6.90 3.25
CA ALA A 179 -28.71 8.19 3.73
C ALA A 179 -28.76 9.30 2.65
N ILE A 180 -27.99 9.16 1.56
CA ILE A 180 -27.98 10.09 0.43
C ILE A 180 -28.67 9.53 -0.83
N GLY A 181 -29.33 8.36 -0.72
CA GLY A 181 -29.93 7.65 -1.85
C GLY A 181 -28.90 6.93 -2.74
N THR A 182 -29.33 6.59 -3.96
CA THR A 182 -28.46 5.90 -4.94
C THR A 182 -27.50 6.89 -5.58
N VAL A 183 -26.20 6.69 -5.38
CA VAL A 183 -25.15 7.48 -6.03
C VAL A 183 -25.01 7.04 -7.49
N THR A 184 -25.18 7.99 -8.42
CA THR A 184 -25.05 7.75 -9.87
C THR A 184 -23.72 8.21 -10.45
N GLU A 185 -23.05 9.16 -9.78
CA GLU A 185 -21.85 9.79 -10.28
C GLU A 185 -20.99 10.31 -9.13
N VAL A 186 -19.67 10.27 -9.28
CA VAL A 186 -18.71 10.79 -8.30
C VAL A 186 -17.65 11.63 -9.00
N HIS A 187 -17.49 12.87 -8.54
CA HIS A 187 -16.52 13.82 -9.05
C HIS A 187 -15.34 13.88 -8.09
N CYS A 188 -14.14 13.62 -8.60
CA CYS A 188 -12.90 13.59 -7.82
C CYS A 188 -11.88 14.50 -8.47
N TRP A 189 -11.28 15.40 -7.70
CA TRP A 189 -10.24 16.29 -8.19
C TRP A 189 -9.17 16.54 -7.13
N VAL A 190 -7.98 16.88 -7.62
CA VAL A 190 -6.88 17.39 -6.81
C VAL A 190 -6.24 18.53 -7.58
N GLY A 191 -6.16 19.70 -6.94
CA GLY A 191 -5.29 20.78 -7.41
C GLY A 191 -3.88 20.60 -6.83
N GLY A 192 -2.87 21.13 -7.51
CA GLY A 192 -1.51 21.09 -6.99
C GLY A 192 -0.60 22.12 -7.63
N GLU A 193 0.31 22.67 -6.82
CA GLU A 193 1.32 23.65 -7.23
C GLU A 193 2.74 23.05 -7.32
N ARG A 194 2.87 21.72 -7.16
CA ARG A 194 4.17 21.03 -7.05
C ARG A 194 5.08 21.23 -8.27
N GLY A 195 4.50 21.51 -9.43
CA GLY A 195 5.23 21.72 -10.68
C GLY A 195 5.88 20.44 -11.23
N MET A 196 6.30 20.51 -12.49
CA MET A 196 7.05 19.45 -13.17
C MET A 196 8.55 19.74 -13.02
N PRO A 197 9.37 18.79 -12.54
CA PRO A 197 10.82 18.98 -12.49
C PRO A 197 11.40 19.27 -13.87
N PRO A 198 12.47 20.08 -13.97
CA PRO A 198 13.17 20.31 -15.23
C PRO A 198 13.77 18.98 -15.74
N VAL A 199 13.76 18.85 -17.06
CA VAL A 199 14.47 17.76 -17.75
C VAL A 199 15.96 17.95 -17.49
N PRO A 200 16.69 16.92 -17.02
CA PRO A 200 18.14 16.98 -16.88
C PRO A 200 18.80 17.35 -18.20
N ASP A 201 19.67 18.35 -18.19
CA ASP A 201 20.51 18.77 -19.30
C ASP A 201 22.00 18.51 -19.04
N ASP A 202 22.34 18.01 -17.85
CA ASP A 202 23.69 17.60 -17.44
C ASP A 202 23.69 16.28 -16.64
N THR A 203 24.89 15.85 -16.23
CA THR A 203 25.10 14.59 -15.47
C THR A 203 26.04 14.83 -14.29
N PRO A 204 25.57 15.47 -13.21
CA PRO A 204 26.39 15.75 -12.04
C PRO A 204 26.88 14.45 -11.38
N LYS A 205 27.98 14.53 -10.64
CA LYS A 205 28.49 13.39 -9.88
C LYS A 205 27.49 12.93 -8.82
N VAL A 206 27.37 11.61 -8.66
CA VAL A 206 26.62 11.00 -7.58
C VAL A 206 27.22 11.45 -6.24
N PRO A 207 26.42 11.97 -5.28
CA PRO A 207 26.92 12.30 -3.95
C PRO A 207 27.42 11.04 -3.22
N ASN A 208 28.59 11.08 -2.58
CA ASN A 208 29.19 9.93 -1.87
C ASN A 208 28.28 9.24 -0.82
N ARG A 209 27.28 9.98 -0.31
CA ARG A 209 26.29 9.52 0.67
C ARG A 209 25.13 8.71 0.09
N LEU A 210 25.07 8.55 -1.23
CA LEU A 210 23.98 7.91 -1.97
C LEU A 210 24.53 6.72 -2.74
N ASP A 211 24.03 5.53 -2.41
CA ASP A 211 24.19 4.36 -3.27
C ASP A 211 23.18 4.45 -4.41
N TYR A 212 23.60 5.06 -5.52
CA TYR A 212 22.70 5.37 -6.62
C TYR A 212 22.32 4.14 -7.45
N ASP A 213 23.19 3.14 -7.55
CA ASP A 213 22.89 1.88 -8.22
C ASP A 213 21.74 1.15 -7.50
N LEU A 214 21.82 1.08 -6.16
CA LEU A 214 20.73 0.54 -5.35
C LEU A 214 19.46 1.40 -5.42
N TRP A 215 19.57 2.71 -5.57
CA TRP A 215 18.42 3.60 -5.74
C TRP A 215 17.72 3.41 -7.09
N VAL A 216 18.48 3.24 -8.17
CA VAL A 216 17.94 2.89 -9.51
C VAL A 216 17.28 1.52 -9.44
N GLY A 217 17.95 0.54 -8.83
CA GLY A 217 17.42 -0.79 -8.60
C GLY A 217 17.01 -1.50 -9.90
N PRO A 218 15.74 -1.93 -10.02
CA PRO A 218 15.27 -2.70 -11.19
C PRO A 218 14.99 -1.83 -12.42
N ALA A 219 14.96 -0.51 -12.27
CA ALA A 219 14.65 0.41 -13.35
C ALA A 219 15.81 0.53 -14.34
N LYS A 220 15.51 0.97 -15.57
CA LYS A 220 16.52 1.29 -16.57
C LYS A 220 17.50 2.31 -16.01
N TYR A 221 18.80 2.00 -16.12
CA TYR A 221 19.85 2.90 -15.68
C TYR A 221 19.78 4.25 -16.40
N ARG A 222 19.96 5.31 -15.63
CA ARG A 222 20.10 6.70 -16.08
C ARG A 222 21.18 7.36 -15.25
N PRO A 223 21.95 8.32 -15.79
CA PRO A 223 22.84 9.15 -14.98
C PRO A 223 22.09 9.88 -13.85
N TYR A 224 22.76 10.04 -12.71
CA TYR A 224 22.20 10.78 -11.59
C TYR A 224 21.93 12.23 -11.96
N HIS A 225 20.77 12.73 -11.53
CA HIS A 225 20.43 14.14 -11.55
C HIS A 225 19.52 14.51 -10.37
N PRO A 226 19.75 15.65 -9.68
CA PRO A 226 18.96 16.06 -8.52
C PRO A 226 17.50 16.41 -8.82
N SER A 227 17.14 16.69 -10.09
CA SER A 227 15.73 16.85 -10.48
C SER A 227 14.95 15.53 -10.49
N ILE A 228 15.64 14.39 -10.45
CA ILE A 228 15.03 13.05 -10.41
C ILE A 228 15.13 12.48 -8.98
N CYS A 229 16.36 12.27 -8.51
CA CYS A 229 16.62 11.68 -7.19
C CYS A 229 16.87 12.80 -6.16
N PRO A 230 16.20 12.80 -5.00
CA PRO A 230 15.42 11.70 -4.42
C PRO A 230 13.89 11.87 -4.50
N TYR A 231 13.37 12.89 -5.20
CA TYR A 231 11.93 13.21 -5.13
C TYR A 231 11.21 13.35 -6.48
N GLY A 232 11.84 13.96 -7.48
CA GLY A 232 11.21 14.25 -8.77
C GLY A 232 10.97 13.02 -9.65
N TRP A 233 11.51 11.85 -9.28
CA TRP A 233 11.29 10.56 -9.92
C TRP A 233 9.82 10.22 -10.17
N ARG A 234 8.88 10.72 -9.35
CA ARG A 234 7.42 10.48 -9.50
C ARG A 234 6.88 10.82 -10.88
N PHE A 235 7.53 11.79 -11.54
CA PHE A 235 7.09 12.33 -12.81
C PHE A 235 7.73 11.67 -14.03
N TRP A 236 8.51 10.61 -13.82
CA TRP A 236 9.17 9.85 -14.87
C TRP A 236 8.56 8.46 -14.92
N TRP A 237 8.06 8.04 -16.08
CA TRP A 237 7.38 6.75 -16.25
C TRP A 237 8.23 5.57 -15.81
N GLU A 238 9.56 5.69 -15.89
CA GLU A 238 10.50 4.66 -15.46
C GLU A 238 10.49 4.45 -13.92
N TYR A 239 10.22 5.50 -13.14
CA TYR A 239 10.36 5.46 -11.69
C TYR A 239 9.03 5.56 -10.94
N GLY A 240 8.06 6.29 -11.48
CA GLY A 240 6.82 6.60 -10.79
C GLY A 240 5.61 6.64 -11.70
N THR A 241 4.46 6.85 -11.07
CA THR A 241 3.13 6.72 -11.66
C THR A 241 2.42 8.06 -11.82
N GLY A 242 3.18 9.15 -11.80
CA GLY A 242 2.67 10.52 -11.89
C GLY A 242 1.79 10.92 -10.70
N GLU A 243 1.02 12.00 -10.87
CA GLU A 243 0.09 12.43 -9.82
C GLU A 243 -1.14 11.51 -9.70
N THR A 244 -1.45 10.70 -10.71
CA THR A 244 -2.51 9.68 -10.62
C THR A 244 -2.17 8.62 -9.58
N GLY A 245 -0.97 8.05 -9.61
CA GLY A 245 -0.57 7.09 -8.58
C GLY A 245 -0.16 7.76 -7.26
N ASN A 246 0.34 9.00 -7.28
CA ASN A 246 0.70 9.69 -6.05
C ASN A 246 -0.52 10.21 -5.26
N TRP A 247 -1.46 10.92 -5.89
CA TRP A 247 -2.66 11.49 -5.25
C TRP A 247 -3.94 10.78 -5.64
N GLY A 248 -4.08 10.27 -6.87
CA GLY A 248 -5.29 9.57 -7.29
C GLY A 248 -5.62 8.38 -6.38
N CYS A 249 -4.63 7.64 -5.89
CA CYS A 249 -4.85 6.57 -4.91
C CYS A 249 -5.35 7.05 -3.53
N HIS A 250 -5.23 8.35 -3.21
CA HIS A 250 -5.82 8.94 -1.99
C HIS A 250 -7.23 9.46 -2.23
N ILE A 251 -7.49 9.99 -3.43
CA ILE A 251 -8.76 10.65 -3.75
C ILE A 251 -9.80 9.61 -4.19
N LEU A 252 -9.42 8.67 -5.06
CA LEU A 252 -10.31 7.65 -5.61
C LEU A 252 -10.59 6.52 -4.61
N ASP A 253 -9.71 6.30 -3.64
CA ASP A 253 -9.85 5.27 -2.61
C ASP A 253 -11.13 5.43 -1.77
N ILE A 254 -11.50 6.67 -1.40
CA ILE A 254 -12.68 6.92 -0.57
C ILE A 254 -13.99 6.57 -1.30
N PRO A 255 -14.24 7.01 -2.55
CA PRO A 255 -15.38 6.53 -3.33
C PRO A 255 -15.41 5.02 -3.53
N TYR A 256 -14.25 4.39 -3.76
CA TYR A 256 -14.18 2.94 -3.92
C TYR A 256 -14.61 2.21 -2.64
N TRP A 257 -14.15 2.71 -1.50
CA TRP A 257 -14.52 2.16 -0.20
C TRP A 257 -15.98 2.42 0.15
N SER A 258 -16.47 3.65 -0.02
CA SER A 258 -17.84 4.03 0.35
C SER A 258 -18.91 3.37 -0.51
N LEU A 259 -18.64 3.15 -1.80
CA LEU A 259 -19.60 2.57 -2.74
C LEU A 259 -19.35 1.08 -3.03
N GLY A 260 -18.33 0.48 -2.42
CA GLY A 260 -17.99 -0.93 -2.64
C GLY A 260 -17.56 -1.23 -4.08
N LEU A 261 -16.86 -0.30 -4.72
CA LEU A 261 -16.45 -0.41 -6.13
C LEU A 261 -15.26 -1.36 -6.28
N LYS A 262 -15.25 -2.11 -7.38
CA LYS A 262 -14.16 -2.97 -7.83
C LYS A 262 -13.62 -2.46 -9.17
N THR A 263 -13.27 -3.38 -10.07
CA THR A 263 -12.58 -3.06 -11.33
C THR A 263 -13.47 -2.26 -12.29
N PRO A 264 -12.94 -1.17 -12.88
CA PRO A 264 -13.66 -0.43 -13.92
C PRO A 264 -13.78 -1.26 -15.21
N VAL A 265 -14.82 -1.00 -15.98
CA VAL A 265 -15.04 -1.62 -17.30
C VAL A 265 -14.45 -0.80 -18.44
N ARG A 266 -14.27 0.51 -18.22
CA ARG A 266 -13.69 1.44 -19.19
C ARG A 266 -13.08 2.62 -18.46
N VAL A 267 -11.94 3.09 -18.98
CA VAL A 267 -11.28 4.31 -18.54
C VAL A 267 -10.93 5.11 -19.77
N ASP A 268 -11.45 6.33 -19.85
CA ASP A 268 -11.09 7.31 -20.88
C ASP A 268 -10.25 8.39 -20.21
N ALA A 269 -9.21 8.86 -20.89
CA ALA A 269 -8.32 9.90 -20.36
C ALA A 269 -8.11 11.00 -21.40
N SER A 270 -8.10 12.25 -20.95
CA SER A 270 -7.78 13.42 -21.77
C SER A 270 -6.74 14.29 -21.09
N GLY A 271 -5.85 14.90 -21.87
CA GLY A 271 -4.76 15.70 -21.34
C GLY A 271 -3.82 16.20 -22.44
N PRO A 272 -2.66 16.78 -22.06
CA PRO A 272 -1.61 17.15 -22.99
C PRO A 272 -1.14 15.96 -23.83
N LYS A 273 -0.43 16.24 -24.92
CA LYS A 273 0.22 15.20 -25.73
C LYS A 273 1.09 14.32 -24.83
N VAL A 274 0.96 13.01 -24.99
CA VAL A 274 1.74 12.03 -24.24
C VAL A 274 3.23 12.27 -24.48
N ASP A 275 3.97 12.40 -23.39
CA ASP A 275 5.44 12.45 -23.36
C ASP A 275 5.96 11.02 -23.12
N ALA A 276 7.00 10.64 -23.86
CA ALA A 276 7.54 9.28 -23.86
C ALA A 276 8.24 8.93 -22.53
N GLU A 277 8.73 9.92 -21.80
CA GLU A 277 9.52 9.72 -20.58
C GLU A 277 8.81 10.22 -19.32
N ARG A 278 7.96 11.25 -19.45
CA ARG A 278 7.38 11.95 -18.30
C ARG A 278 5.87 11.82 -18.22
N THR A 279 5.38 11.77 -16.99
CA THR A 279 3.94 11.76 -16.68
C THR A 279 3.31 13.12 -16.96
N PRO A 280 2.02 13.20 -17.34
CA PRO A 280 1.36 14.48 -17.51
C PRO A 280 1.26 15.23 -16.18
N ASN A 281 1.44 16.55 -16.23
CA ASN A 281 1.23 17.44 -15.08
C ASN A 281 -0.24 17.77 -14.82
N VAL A 282 -1.11 17.53 -15.82
CA VAL A 282 -2.56 17.68 -15.73
C VAL A 282 -3.21 16.67 -16.68
N HIS A 283 -4.29 16.03 -16.24
CA HIS A 283 -5.16 15.21 -17.08
C HIS A 283 -6.51 15.03 -16.38
N ALA A 284 -7.52 14.64 -17.15
CA ALA A 284 -8.82 14.21 -16.65
C ALA A 284 -9.05 12.75 -17.04
N CYS A 285 -9.77 12.01 -16.19
CA CYS A 285 -10.15 10.63 -16.43
C CYS A 285 -11.64 10.43 -16.16
N ASP A 286 -12.32 9.77 -17.08
CA ASP A 286 -13.66 9.23 -16.90
C ASP A 286 -13.57 7.73 -16.65
N ILE A 287 -14.05 7.29 -15.49
CA ILE A 287 -13.98 5.88 -15.07
C ILE A 287 -15.39 5.31 -15.04
N SER A 288 -15.67 4.40 -15.97
CA SER A 288 -16.94 3.69 -16.03
C SER A 288 -16.87 2.39 -15.23
N LEU A 289 -17.88 2.16 -14.40
CA LEU A 289 -18.01 0.99 -13.53
C LEU A 289 -19.28 0.21 -13.89
N CYS A 290 -19.22 -1.12 -13.83
CA CYS A 290 -20.43 -1.93 -13.97
C CYS A 290 -21.29 -1.80 -12.71
N ARG A 291 -22.60 -1.63 -12.89
CA ARG A 291 -23.57 -1.53 -11.80
C ARG A 291 -23.77 -2.87 -11.07
N ASP A 292 -23.56 -3.99 -11.76
CA ASP A 292 -23.61 -5.34 -11.19
C ASP A 292 -22.21 -5.98 -11.20
N GLN A 293 -21.47 -5.78 -10.12
CA GLN A 293 -20.10 -6.29 -9.98
C GLN A 293 -20.02 -7.75 -9.52
N SER A 294 -21.17 -8.44 -9.38
CA SER A 294 -21.21 -9.88 -9.14
C SER A 294 -20.90 -10.68 -10.42
N ARG A 295 -21.18 -10.09 -11.59
CA ARG A 295 -20.93 -10.67 -12.93
C ARG A 295 -19.47 -10.62 -13.39
N LEU A 296 -18.63 -9.83 -12.71
CA LEU A 296 -17.19 -9.70 -13.03
C LEU A 296 -16.33 -10.73 -12.28
N THR A 297 -16.94 -11.73 -11.64
CA THR A 297 -16.24 -12.76 -10.85
C THR A 297 -15.55 -13.83 -11.70
N ASP A 298 -15.74 -13.81 -13.02
CA ASP A 298 -15.05 -14.71 -13.93
C ASP A 298 -13.60 -14.25 -14.16
N ARG A 299 -12.66 -14.93 -13.49
CA ARG A 299 -11.22 -14.66 -13.52
C ARG A 299 -10.54 -15.06 -14.85
N SER A 300 -11.31 -15.35 -15.90
CA SER A 300 -10.81 -15.81 -17.20
C SER A 300 -10.45 -14.70 -18.20
N ALA A 301 -10.73 -13.42 -17.90
CA ALA A 301 -10.33 -12.31 -18.77
C ALA A 301 -8.85 -11.90 -18.58
N LEU A 302 -7.93 -12.83 -18.79
CA LEU A 302 -6.59 -12.51 -19.26
C LEU A 302 -6.74 -12.11 -20.73
N VAL A 303 -6.91 -10.81 -21.01
CA VAL A 303 -6.77 -10.32 -22.39
C VAL A 303 -5.28 -10.37 -22.72
N PRO A 304 -4.84 -11.21 -23.69
CA PRO A 304 -3.45 -11.22 -24.11
C PRO A 304 -3.13 -9.88 -24.76
N TRP A 305 -2.10 -9.23 -24.23
CA TRP A 305 -1.50 -8.03 -24.80
C TRP A 305 -0.81 -8.41 -26.11
N CYS A 306 -1.32 -7.94 -27.24
CA CYS A 306 -0.62 -8.01 -28.52
C CYS A 306 -0.56 -6.62 -29.14
N ALA A 307 0.66 -6.08 -29.24
CA ALA A 307 0.96 -4.86 -29.95
C ALA A 307 0.86 -5.11 -31.46
N ALA A 308 -0.02 -4.39 -32.17
CA ALA A 308 0.24 -3.71 -33.45
C ALA A 308 -1.05 -3.49 -34.31
N ARG A 309 -1.23 -2.21 -34.65
CA ARG A 309 -1.75 -1.63 -35.91
C ARG A 309 -3.15 -2.01 -36.46
N SER A 310 -3.93 -0.93 -36.51
CA SER A 310 -4.71 -0.40 -37.64
C SER A 310 -6.14 -0.91 -37.89
N ASN A 311 -7.01 0.09 -38.08
CA ASN A 311 -8.27 0.10 -38.82
C ASN A 311 -9.28 -1.03 -38.56
N SER A 312 -10.40 -0.67 -37.96
CA SER A 312 -11.62 -0.38 -38.73
C SER A 312 -12.81 -0.06 -37.84
N LYS A 313 -13.71 0.73 -38.42
CA LYS A 313 -15.09 0.99 -38.03
C LYS A 313 -15.76 -0.24 -37.40
N ASN A 314 -16.33 -0.10 -36.20
CA ASN A 314 -17.76 -0.33 -35.94
C ASN A 314 -18.11 -0.15 -34.46
N ARG A 315 -19.38 0.24 -34.28
CA ARG A 315 -20.11 0.59 -33.07
C ARG A 315 -20.20 -0.57 -32.08
N CYS A 316 -20.20 -0.27 -30.79
CA CYS A 316 -21.36 -0.30 -29.89
C CYS A 316 -21.07 0.61 -28.69
#